data_AF-A0A7J4DF00-F1
#
_entry.id   AF-A0A7J4DF00-F1
#
_cell.length_a   1.000
_cell.length_b   1.000
_cell.length_c   1.000
_cell.angle_alpha   90.00
_cell.angle_beta   90.00
_cell.angle_gamma   90.00
#
_symmetry.space_group_name_H-M   'P 1'
#
loop_
_entity.id
_entity.type
_entity.pdbx_description
1 polymer ?
#
loop_
_entity_poly.entity_id
_entity_poly.type
_entity_poly.pdbx_seq_one_letter_code
_entity_poly.pdbx_strand_id
1 'polypeptide(L)'
;MAGGERIDPWSSDQTHDYARLIEQFGLGTVDPSVLPNPGMLHRRGIVFAHRDLDVVLGCMQRSEPFGVLTGLMPSGRMHLGHSMVIDQVRWFQEQGADITVTVADLEALATRGTSLKDGRDTAINEYVHNYAALGLDPDVTNVYFQSSRPAVQRLAFTLGRRTNLSEFEAIYGFSGGT
;
A
#
# COMPACT_ATOMS: atom_id res chain seq x y z
N MET A 1 -9.65 -10.91 31.22
CA MET A 1 -9.18 -9.76 30.43
C MET A 1 -8.59 -10.36 29.15
N ALA A 2 -9.39 -10.52 28.10
CA ALA A 2 -8.88 -11.08 26.84
C ALA A 2 -7.92 -10.05 26.24
N GLY A 3 -6.69 -10.48 25.90
CA GLY A 3 -5.71 -9.62 25.24
C GLY A 3 -6.29 -9.06 23.95
N GLY A 4 -6.36 -7.74 23.84
CA GLY A 4 -6.95 -7.07 22.69
C GLY A 4 -6.15 -7.40 21.43
N GLU A 5 -6.85 -7.89 20.42
CA GLU A 5 -6.32 -8.11 19.07
C GLU A 5 -5.82 -6.78 18.49
N ARG A 6 -4.55 -6.73 18.07
CA ARG A 6 -3.87 -5.52 17.60
C ARG A 6 -3.55 -5.64 16.10
N ILE A 7 -4.04 -4.69 15.32
CA ILE A 7 -3.65 -4.52 13.91
C ILE A 7 -3.18 -3.07 13.69
N ASP A 8 -1.94 -2.92 13.24
CA ASP A 8 -1.34 -1.65 12.91
C ASP A 8 -0.37 -1.81 11.71
N PRO A 9 0.20 -0.71 11.17
CA PRO A 9 1.08 -0.79 10.01
C PRO A 9 2.36 -1.62 10.19
N TRP A 10 2.78 -1.94 11.42
CA TRP A 10 4.02 -2.66 11.73
C TRP A 10 3.79 -4.05 12.32
N SER A 11 2.63 -4.29 12.92
CA SER A 11 2.28 -5.55 13.58
C SER A 11 0.82 -5.91 13.35
N SER A 12 0.58 -7.19 13.12
CA SER A 12 -0.76 -7.76 13.20
C SER A 12 -0.71 -8.99 14.10
N ASP A 13 -1.45 -8.94 15.20
CA ASP A 13 -1.86 -10.15 15.89
C ASP A 13 -2.99 -10.78 15.07
N GLN A 14 -2.96 -12.10 14.90
CA GLN A 14 -3.86 -12.86 14.00
C GLN A 14 -5.34 -12.61 14.30
N THR A 15 -5.88 -11.54 13.72
CA THR A 15 -7.28 -11.14 13.83
C THR A 15 -8.03 -11.83 12.70
N HIS A 16 -8.94 -12.73 13.03
CA HIS A 16 -9.77 -13.44 12.06
C HIS A 16 -11.17 -12.82 11.90
N ASP A 17 -11.49 -11.77 12.68
CA ASP A 17 -12.78 -11.07 12.62
C ASP A 17 -12.73 -9.87 11.67
N TYR A 18 -12.82 -10.15 10.37
CA TYR A 18 -12.82 -9.12 9.33
C TYR A 18 -14.05 -8.22 9.34
N ALA A 19 -15.19 -8.70 9.87
CA ALA A 19 -16.40 -7.88 10.00
C ALA A 19 -16.19 -6.76 11.02
N ARG A 20 -15.58 -7.09 12.17
CA ARG A 20 -15.21 -6.09 13.16
C ARG A 20 -14.17 -5.10 12.63
N LEU A 21 -13.22 -5.55 11.80
CA LEU A 21 -12.25 -4.67 11.16
C LEU A 21 -12.93 -3.68 10.19
N ILE A 22 -13.88 -4.13 9.39
CA ILE A 22 -14.66 -3.25 8.50
C ILE A 22 -15.36 -2.15 9.31
N GLU A 23 -16.00 -2.52 10.42
CA GLU A 23 -16.69 -1.56 11.29
C GLU A 23 -15.71 -0.58 11.96
N GLN A 24 -14.64 -1.09 12.58
CA GLN A 24 -13.66 -0.27 13.31
C GLN A 24 -12.94 0.74 12.42
N PHE A 25 -12.59 0.34 11.19
CA PHE A 25 -11.89 1.20 10.24
C PHE A 25 -12.83 2.01 9.33
N GLY A 26 -14.16 1.83 9.46
CA GLY A 26 -15.16 2.52 8.65
C GLY A 26 -14.96 2.25 7.15
N LEU A 27 -14.93 0.98 6.78
CA LEU A 27 -14.71 0.51 5.41
C LEU A 27 -16.02 0.04 4.76
N GLY A 28 -16.08 0.09 3.43
CA GLY A 28 -17.09 -0.63 2.65
C GLY A 28 -16.64 -2.05 2.34
N THR A 29 -17.57 -2.95 2.04
CA THR A 29 -17.29 -4.33 1.60
C THR A 29 -17.11 -4.41 0.10
N VAL A 30 -16.13 -5.17 -0.36
CA VAL A 30 -15.93 -5.42 -1.79
C VAL A 30 -16.97 -6.42 -2.28
N ASP A 31 -17.75 -6.03 -3.29
CA ASP A 31 -18.61 -6.92 -4.06
C ASP A 31 -17.91 -7.31 -5.37
N PRO A 32 -17.44 -8.57 -5.54
CA PRO A 32 -16.77 -8.99 -6.75
C PRO A 32 -17.64 -8.93 -8.02
N SER A 33 -18.97 -8.87 -7.89
CA SER A 33 -19.90 -8.85 -9.02
C SER A 33 -19.91 -7.51 -9.77
N VAL A 34 -19.49 -6.43 -9.12
CA VAL A 34 -19.42 -5.09 -9.74
C VAL A 34 -18.05 -4.79 -10.34
N LEU A 35 -17.05 -5.65 -10.12
CA LEU A 35 -15.69 -5.44 -10.61
C LEU A 35 -15.54 -5.93 -12.05
N PRO A 36 -14.85 -5.18 -12.93
CA PRO A 36 -14.49 -5.68 -14.25
C PRO A 36 -13.42 -6.78 -14.13
N ASN A 37 -13.61 -7.91 -14.81
CA ASN A 37 -12.64 -9.01 -14.86
C ASN A 37 -12.03 -9.38 -13.49
N PRO A 38 -12.84 -9.68 -12.46
CA PRO A 38 -12.33 -9.80 -11.09
C PRO A 38 -11.27 -10.90 -10.99
N GLY A 39 -10.08 -10.58 -10.46
CA GLY A 39 -9.03 -11.56 -10.18
C GLY A 39 -9.36 -12.56 -9.05
N MET A 40 -8.44 -13.51 -8.80
CA MET A 40 -8.61 -14.56 -7.78
C MET A 40 -8.82 -13.98 -6.37
N LEU A 41 -8.10 -12.90 -6.02
CA LEU A 41 -8.17 -12.30 -4.69
C LEU A 41 -9.55 -11.68 -4.39
N HIS A 42 -10.20 -11.11 -5.41
CA HIS A 42 -11.57 -10.62 -5.32
C HIS A 42 -12.56 -11.78 -5.16
N ARG A 43 -12.50 -12.77 -6.06
CA ARG A 43 -13.46 -13.89 -6.06
C ARG A 43 -13.40 -14.76 -4.80
N ARG A 44 -12.23 -14.81 -4.14
CA ARG A 44 -12.03 -15.57 -2.90
C ARG A 44 -12.26 -14.74 -1.64
N GLY A 45 -12.68 -13.48 -1.75
CA GLY A 45 -12.91 -12.61 -0.60
C GLY A 45 -11.63 -12.29 0.19
N ILE A 46 -10.47 -12.36 -0.45
CA ILE A 46 -9.19 -12.00 0.18
C ILE A 46 -9.07 -10.47 0.21
N VAL A 47 -9.46 -9.81 -0.89
CA VAL A 47 -9.68 -8.36 -0.93
C VAL A 47 -11.14 -8.15 -0.54
N PHE A 48 -11.37 -7.93 0.76
CA PHE A 48 -12.72 -7.96 1.35
C PHE A 48 -13.30 -6.57 1.63
N ALA A 49 -12.47 -5.54 1.74
CA ALA A 49 -12.90 -4.20 2.13
C ALA A 49 -12.25 -3.10 1.28
N HIS A 50 -12.89 -1.95 1.18
CA HIS A 50 -12.42 -0.80 0.43
C HIS A 50 -12.88 0.53 1.05
N ARG A 51 -12.35 1.64 0.53
CA ARG A 51 -12.90 3.00 0.70
C ARG A 51 -12.96 3.64 -0.67
N ASP A 52 -14.12 4.20 -1.03
CA ASP A 52 -14.35 4.93 -2.28
C ASP A 52 -13.95 4.18 -3.57
N LEU A 53 -14.10 2.85 -3.60
CA LEU A 53 -13.78 2.04 -4.78
C LEU A 53 -14.73 2.37 -5.94
N ASP A 54 -15.97 2.75 -5.63
CA ASP A 54 -16.98 3.22 -6.57
C ASP A 54 -16.51 4.43 -7.39
N VAL A 55 -15.70 5.32 -6.82
CA VAL A 55 -15.11 6.45 -7.54
C VAL A 55 -14.20 5.95 -8.66
N VAL A 56 -13.32 4.99 -8.33
CA VAL A 56 -12.38 4.39 -9.29
C VAL A 56 -13.12 3.55 -10.34
N LEU A 57 -14.11 2.75 -9.94
CA LEU A 57 -14.97 2.01 -10.87
C LEU A 57 -15.73 2.96 -11.80
N GLY A 58 -16.16 4.12 -11.29
CA GLY A 58 -16.77 5.17 -12.09
C GLY A 58 -15.82 5.72 -13.14
N CYS A 59 -14.54 5.94 -12.80
CA CYS A 59 -13.53 6.34 -13.78
C CYS A 59 -13.35 5.27 -14.87
N MET A 60 -13.27 3.99 -14.49
CA MET A 60 -13.18 2.87 -15.45
C MET A 60 -14.37 2.85 -16.40
N GLN A 61 -15.60 2.99 -15.89
CA GLN A 61 -16.83 3.00 -16.69
C GLN A 61 -16.88 4.17 -17.68
N ARG A 62 -16.41 5.35 -17.25
CA ARG A 62 -16.39 6.56 -18.09
C ARG A 62 -15.15 6.69 -18.96
N SER A 63 -14.22 5.72 -18.91
CA SER A 63 -12.91 5.80 -19.58
C SER A 63 -12.13 7.07 -19.18
N GLU A 64 -12.25 7.47 -17.91
CA GLU A 64 -11.50 8.59 -17.35
C GLU A 64 -10.17 8.10 -16.73
N PRO A 65 -9.10 8.93 -16.75
CA PRO A 65 -7.84 8.56 -16.13
C PRO A 65 -7.97 8.33 -14.62
N PHE A 66 -7.28 7.29 -14.14
CA PHE A 66 -7.10 7.00 -12.73
C PHE A 66 -5.73 6.35 -12.52
N GLY A 67 -5.24 6.36 -11.29
CA GLY A 67 -3.90 5.84 -10.98
C GLY A 67 -3.87 5.00 -9.72
N VAL A 68 -2.87 4.13 -9.64
CA VAL A 68 -2.53 3.36 -8.45
C VAL A 68 -1.23 3.88 -7.89
N LEU A 69 -1.25 4.27 -6.62
CA LEU A 69 -0.06 4.50 -5.83
C LEU A 69 0.07 3.37 -4.81
N THR A 70 1.12 2.55 -4.97
CA THR A 70 1.49 1.52 -4.00
C THR A 70 2.92 1.77 -3.51
N GLY A 71 3.37 1.01 -2.52
CA GLY A 71 4.70 1.20 -1.95
C GLY A 71 5.35 -0.10 -1.47
N LEU A 72 6.66 0.00 -1.25
CA LEU A 72 7.46 -1.02 -0.60
C LEU A 72 8.46 -0.35 0.34
N MET A 73 8.73 -1.01 1.46
CA MET A 73 9.87 -0.71 2.31
C MET A 73 10.97 -1.74 2.01
N PRO A 74 12.18 -1.32 1.59
CA PRO A 74 13.24 -2.25 1.18
C PRO A 74 13.95 -2.86 2.39
N SER A 75 13.28 -3.78 3.10
CA SER A 75 13.76 -4.35 4.36
C SER A 75 14.25 -5.80 4.25
N GLY A 76 14.30 -6.37 3.05
CA GLY A 76 14.78 -7.75 2.84
C GLY A 76 14.22 -8.39 1.58
N ARG A 77 14.09 -9.71 1.60
CA ARG A 77 13.58 -10.50 0.47
C ARG A 77 12.06 -10.48 0.42
N MET A 78 11.51 -10.47 -0.80
CA MET A 78 10.08 -10.60 -1.02
C MET A 78 9.59 -12.01 -0.64
N HIS A 79 8.37 -12.11 -0.12
CA HIS A 79 7.68 -13.37 0.19
C HIS A 79 6.26 -13.36 -0.39
N LEU A 80 5.55 -14.48 -0.33
CA LEU A 80 4.21 -14.65 -0.94
C LEU A 80 3.16 -13.64 -0.44
N GLY A 81 3.25 -13.16 0.80
CA GLY A 81 2.37 -12.08 1.27
C GLY A 81 2.48 -10.79 0.44
N HIS A 82 3.69 -10.47 -0.06
CA HIS A 82 3.90 -9.28 -0.89
C HIS A 82 3.33 -9.47 -2.31
N SER A 83 3.31 -10.71 -2.83
CA SER A 83 2.82 -10.94 -4.21
C SER A 83 1.33 -10.62 -4.34
N MET A 84 0.55 -10.78 -3.26
CA MET A 84 -0.88 -10.46 -3.25
C MET A 84 -1.16 -8.97 -3.52
N VAL A 85 -0.27 -8.07 -3.08
CA VAL A 85 -0.38 -6.64 -3.40
C VAL A 85 -0.13 -6.43 -4.90
N ILE A 86 0.85 -7.14 -5.47
CA ILE A 86 1.21 -7.02 -6.89
C ILE A 86 0.13 -7.59 -7.80
N ASP A 87 -0.53 -8.68 -7.40
CA ASP A 87 -1.69 -9.21 -8.11
C ASP A 87 -2.83 -8.18 -8.21
N GLN A 88 -3.06 -7.39 -7.15
CA GLN A 88 -4.04 -6.30 -7.18
C GLN A 88 -3.60 -5.15 -8.09
N VAL A 89 -2.35 -4.71 -7.97
CA VAL A 89 -1.81 -3.61 -8.79
C VAL A 89 -1.86 -3.98 -10.27
N ARG A 90 -1.48 -5.22 -10.61
CA ARG A 90 -1.59 -5.75 -11.96
C ARG A 90 -3.03 -5.77 -12.45
N TRP A 91 -4.00 -6.20 -11.63
CA TRP A 91 -5.41 -6.16 -12.01
C TRP A 91 -5.86 -4.73 -12.38
N PHE A 92 -5.47 -3.72 -11.59
CA PHE A 92 -5.75 -2.32 -11.92
C PHE A 92 -5.01 -1.85 -13.18
N GLN A 93 -3.77 -2.27 -13.40
CA GLN A 93 -3.02 -1.98 -14.64
C GLN A 93 -3.74 -2.55 -15.87
N GLU A 94 -4.27 -3.76 -15.77
CA GLU A 94 -5.09 -4.40 -16.81
C GLU A 94 -6.42 -3.64 -17.06
N GLN A 95 -6.89 -2.82 -16.11
CA GLN A 95 -8.04 -1.92 -16.27
C GLN A 95 -7.65 -0.51 -16.76
N GLY A 96 -6.38 -0.26 -17.09
CA GLY A 96 -5.90 1.01 -17.64
C GLY A 96 -5.41 2.04 -16.61
N ALA A 97 -5.10 1.62 -15.38
CA ALA A 97 -4.54 2.51 -14.37
C ALA A 97 -3.09 2.96 -14.71
N ASP A 98 -2.76 4.21 -14.43
CA ASP A 98 -1.36 4.65 -14.33
C ASP A 98 -0.74 4.14 -13.02
N ILE A 99 0.33 3.34 -13.12
CA ILE A 99 0.92 2.68 -11.95
C ILE A 99 2.14 3.45 -11.47
N THR A 100 2.14 3.80 -10.19
CA THR A 100 3.30 4.34 -9.49
C THR A 100 3.63 3.52 -8.23
N VAL A 101 4.87 3.04 -8.14
CA VAL A 101 5.43 2.33 -6.99
C VAL A 101 6.41 3.24 -6.26
N THR A 102 6.18 3.42 -4.97
CA THR A 102 7.07 4.18 -4.08
C THR A 102 8.02 3.25 -3.34
N VAL A 103 9.32 3.54 -3.39
CA VAL A 103 10.30 2.95 -2.49
C VAL A 103 10.45 3.87 -1.28
N ALA A 104 9.97 3.41 -0.12
CA ALA A 104 10.01 4.12 1.16
C ALA A 104 11.40 4.02 1.83
N ASP A 105 12.43 4.50 1.13
CA ASP A 105 13.82 4.41 1.58
C ASP A 105 14.15 5.35 2.75
N LEU A 106 13.49 6.50 2.86
CA LEU A 106 13.59 7.37 4.04
C LEU A 106 12.92 6.75 5.27
N GLU A 107 11.79 6.07 5.09
CA GLU A 107 11.13 5.33 6.18
C GLU A 107 12.01 4.17 6.66
N ALA A 108 12.59 3.39 5.74
CA ALA A 108 13.50 2.30 6.09
C ALA A 108 14.74 2.81 6.84
N LEU A 109 15.30 3.94 6.42
CA LEU A 109 16.38 4.62 7.14
C LEU A 109 15.96 5.02 8.56
N ALA A 110 14.80 5.66 8.70
CA ALA A 110 14.33 6.18 9.99
C ALA A 110 13.92 5.09 10.98
N THR A 111 13.30 4.00 10.51
CA THR A 111 12.70 2.97 11.37
C THR A 111 13.60 1.76 11.58
N ARG A 112 14.51 1.47 10.64
CA ARG A 112 15.36 0.27 10.65
C ARG A 112 16.86 0.55 10.48
N GLY A 113 17.25 1.81 10.29
CA GLY A 113 18.65 2.19 10.07
C GLY A 113 19.22 1.71 8.74
N THR A 114 18.38 1.29 7.79
CA THR A 114 18.83 0.84 6.47
C THR A 114 19.42 2.02 5.69
N SER A 115 20.67 1.89 5.23
CA SER A 115 21.29 2.96 4.44
C SER A 115 20.54 3.16 3.12
N LEU A 116 20.51 4.40 2.59
CA LEU A 116 19.86 4.68 1.31
C LEU A 116 20.45 3.85 0.16
N LYS A 117 21.75 3.54 0.24
CA LYS A 117 22.42 2.68 -0.74
C LYS A 117 21.86 1.25 -0.68
N ASP A 118 21.85 0.64 0.51
CA ASP A 118 21.40 -0.74 0.67
C ASP A 118 19.89 -0.87 0.39
N GLY A 119 19.11 0.13 0.80
CA GLY A 119 17.68 0.22 0.49
C GLY A 119 17.42 0.33 -1.02
N ARG A 120 18.27 1.08 -1.75
CA ARG A 120 18.20 1.17 -3.21
C ARG A 120 18.53 -0.16 -3.88
N ASP A 121 19.62 -0.79 -3.48
CA ASP A 121 20.06 -2.06 -4.03
C ASP A 121 19.01 -3.15 -3.79
N THR A 122 18.44 -3.20 -2.58
CA THR A 122 17.36 -4.14 -2.23
C THR A 122 16.10 -3.88 -3.05
N ALA A 123 15.66 -2.62 -3.15
CA ALA A 123 14.45 -2.29 -3.91
C ALA A 123 14.55 -2.72 -5.37
N ILE A 124 15.69 -2.46 -6.03
CA ILE A 124 15.89 -2.78 -7.45
C ILE A 124 15.99 -4.30 -7.64
N ASN A 125 16.86 -4.97 -6.89
CA ASN A 125 17.21 -6.37 -7.15
C ASN A 125 16.19 -7.37 -6.58
N GLU A 126 15.50 -7.03 -5.49
CA GLU A 126 14.55 -7.95 -4.83
C GLU A 126 13.09 -7.59 -5.07
N TYR A 127 12.72 -6.31 -5.21
CA TYR A 127 11.31 -5.96 -5.34
C TYR A 127 10.93 -5.64 -6.78
N VAL A 128 11.56 -4.64 -7.39
CA VAL A 128 11.22 -4.20 -8.75
C VAL A 128 11.38 -5.34 -9.75
N HIS A 129 12.47 -6.11 -9.66
CA HIS A 129 12.68 -7.29 -10.49
C HIS A 129 11.56 -8.34 -10.32
N ASN A 130 11.16 -8.61 -9.08
CA ASN A 130 10.10 -9.59 -8.80
C ASN A 130 8.71 -9.07 -9.21
N TYR A 131 8.46 -7.76 -9.16
CA TYR A 131 7.20 -7.18 -9.61
C TYR A 131 7.01 -7.38 -11.11
N ALA A 132 8.07 -7.16 -11.89
CA ALA A 132 8.07 -7.48 -13.33
C ALA A 132 7.85 -8.98 -13.58
N ALA A 133 8.50 -9.85 -12.80
CA ALA A 133 8.32 -11.30 -12.91
C ALA A 133 6.89 -11.77 -12.59
N LEU A 134 6.16 -11.05 -11.73
CA LEU A 134 4.75 -11.31 -11.40
C LEU A 134 3.76 -10.76 -12.45
N GLY A 135 4.28 -10.11 -13.50
CA GLY A 135 3.50 -9.62 -14.64
C GLY A 135 3.03 -8.18 -14.52
N LEU A 136 3.64 -7.38 -13.63
CA LEU A 136 3.50 -5.93 -13.70
C LEU A 136 4.33 -5.42 -14.88
N ASP A 137 3.71 -4.70 -15.81
CA ASP A 137 4.40 -4.22 -17.02
C ASP A 137 5.40 -3.10 -16.65
N PRO A 138 6.72 -3.33 -16.80
CA PRO A 138 7.73 -2.34 -16.43
C PRO A 138 7.77 -1.13 -17.37
N ASP A 139 7.29 -1.24 -18.61
CA ASP A 139 7.36 -0.16 -19.60
C ASP A 139 6.36 0.97 -19.29
N VAL A 140 5.29 0.65 -18.57
CA VAL A 140 4.22 1.59 -18.16
C VAL A 140 4.10 1.72 -16.65
N THR A 141 5.09 1.26 -15.88
CA THR A 141 5.13 1.39 -14.42
C THR A 141 6.19 2.39 -13.98
N ASN A 142 5.76 3.42 -13.26
CA ASN A 142 6.67 4.38 -12.65
C ASN A 142 7.17 3.89 -11.30
N VAL A 143 8.48 3.87 -11.07
CA VAL A 143 9.08 3.59 -9.76
C VAL A 143 9.88 4.80 -9.30
N TYR A 144 9.66 5.26 -8.07
CA TYR A 144 10.46 6.36 -7.49
C TYR A 144 10.90 6.07 -6.06
N PHE A 145 12.02 6.69 -5.67
CA PHE A 145 12.56 6.64 -4.31
C PHE A 145 12.11 7.87 -3.53
N GLN A 146 11.62 7.68 -2.30
CA GLN A 146 11.12 8.76 -1.45
C GLN A 146 12.21 9.83 -1.23
N SER A 147 13.46 9.42 -1.04
CA SER A 147 14.63 10.30 -0.90
C SER A 147 14.90 11.15 -2.16
N SER A 148 14.52 10.67 -3.34
CA SER A 148 14.78 11.33 -4.62
C SER A 148 13.59 12.10 -5.20
N ARG A 149 12.49 12.27 -4.44
CA ARG A 149 11.26 12.92 -4.92
C ARG A 149 10.93 14.18 -4.10
N PRO A 150 11.56 15.34 -4.42
CA PRO A 150 11.36 16.58 -3.67
C PRO A 150 9.90 17.06 -3.61
N ALA A 151 9.09 16.77 -4.63
CA ALA A 151 7.67 17.12 -4.65
C ALA A 151 6.89 16.44 -3.51
N VAL A 152 7.15 15.15 -3.28
CA VAL A 152 6.53 14.37 -2.20
C VAL A 152 7.04 14.86 -0.84
N GLN A 153 8.33 15.18 -0.72
CA GLN A 153 8.91 15.74 0.52
C GLN A 153 8.27 17.09 0.89
N ARG A 154 8.07 17.98 -0.09
CA ARG A 154 7.37 19.27 0.12
C ARG A 154 5.90 19.08 0.48
N LEU A 155 5.24 18.12 -0.14
CA LEU A 155 3.86 17.77 0.21
C LEU A 155 3.77 17.24 1.64
N ALA A 156 4.67 16.33 2.02
CA ALA A 156 4.76 15.80 3.38
C ALA A 156 4.94 16.92 4.42
N PHE A 157 5.81 17.89 4.15
CA PHE A 157 5.97 19.06 5.03
C PHE A 157 4.68 19.89 5.15
N THR A 158 3.97 20.09 4.04
CA THR A 158 2.73 20.88 4.03
C THR A 158 1.59 20.18 4.76
N LEU A 159 1.44 18.87 4.53
CA LEU A 159 0.42 18.04 5.19
C LEU A 159 0.74 17.79 6.66
N GLY A 160 2.03 17.68 7.03
CA GLY A 160 2.46 17.52 8.43
C GLY A 160 2.02 18.67 9.33
N ARG A 161 1.74 19.86 8.78
CA ARG A 161 1.16 20.99 9.53
C ARG A 161 -0.31 20.79 9.92
N ARG A 162 -0.99 19.79 9.34
CA ARG A 162 -2.41 19.48 9.58
C ARG A 162 -2.61 18.38 10.61
N THR A 163 -1.56 17.63 10.94
CA THR A 163 -1.61 16.56 11.93
C THR A 163 -0.91 17.04 13.19
N ASN A 164 -1.65 17.12 14.29
CA ASN A 164 -1.05 17.45 15.58
C ASN A 164 -0.46 16.21 16.25
N LEU A 165 0.36 16.41 17.30
CA LEU A 165 1.03 15.31 17.98
C LEU A 165 0.03 14.32 18.61
N SER A 166 -1.05 14.80 19.22
CA SER A 166 -2.05 13.94 19.84
C SER A 166 -2.78 13.05 18.82
N GLU A 167 -3.07 13.57 17.62
CA GLU A 167 -3.62 12.75 16.52
C GLU A 167 -2.61 11.70 16.04
N PHE A 168 -1.33 12.09 15.91
CA PHE A 168 -0.27 11.17 15.51
C PHE A 168 -0.09 10.02 16.51
N GLU A 169 -0.06 10.32 17.81
CA GLU A 169 0.01 9.34 18.90
C GLU A 169 -1.23 8.45 18.93
N ALA A 170 -2.43 9.01 18.74
CA ALA A 170 -3.68 8.25 18.73
C ALA A 170 -3.78 7.27 17.55
N ILE A 171 -3.27 7.65 16.38
CA ILE A 171 -3.33 6.82 15.16
C ILE A 171 -2.24 5.75 15.15
N TYR A 172 -1.01 6.11 15.49
CA TYR A 172 0.15 5.22 15.31
C TYR A 172 0.71 4.65 16.62
N GLY A 173 0.23 5.10 17.78
CA GLY A 173 0.64 4.56 19.09
C GLY A 173 2.05 4.97 19.52
N PHE A 174 2.62 6.04 18.97
CA PHE A 174 3.90 6.57 19.44
C PHE A 174 3.76 7.15 20.85
N SER A 175 4.71 6.85 21.74
CA SER A 175 4.69 7.30 23.14
C SER A 175 5.90 8.18 23.50
N GLY A 176 6.55 8.78 22.49
CA GLY A 176 7.70 9.66 22.68
C GLY A 176 9.00 8.96 23.12
N GLY A 177 9.01 7.62 23.19
CA GLY A 177 10.24 6.85 23.37
C GLY A 177 10.99 6.71 22.06
N THR A 178 12.13 7.40 21.94
CA THR A 178 13.16 7.16 20.92
C THR A 178 14.19 6.16 21.42
#